data_AF-A0A6N9C632-F1
#
_entry.id   AF-A0A6N9C632-F1
#
_cell.length_a   1.000
_cell.length_b   1.000
_cell.length_c   1.000
_cell.angle_alpha   90.00
_cell.angle_beta   90.00
_cell.angle_gamma   90.00
#
_symmetry.space_group_name_H-M   'P 1'
#
loop_
_entity.id
_entity.type
_entity.pdbx_description
1 polymer ?
#
loop_
_entity_poly.entity_id
_entity_poly.type
_entity_poly.pdbx_seq_one_letter_code
_entity_poly.pdbx_strand_id
1 'polypeptide(L)'
;MGKIMHVIDWKALRTLSRCSLPIVLILLATVLHSDTDESWEMLESEHFQIYYQPDATQPQDIADIAEDFYPHLNRLIDGIEMGKIEIWMCKTQEQFQAAAHAPIQDWAVGCAFPLSRRIVIQNPRVIIDQKFQLSQILRHEIVHIAFGQRTKSTVGGIPLWFIEGIAIYLSGEWAPHRHDVMFEHILSKSIIPLADLTERFPSPERGAQLAYAESLNAVAWLVKIAGAEKLWEVIDLLGKGHDLNTAYKQAIGWDLATFDAEWQASLSKRYYWAALFSNSYLFWGSLGLVFILVYLRRRQRIRRRLVELERQESQVDPFFTQDNQG
;
A
#
# COMPACT_ATOMS: atom_id res chain seq x y z
N MET A 1 55.70 -13.90 -54.56
CA MET A 1 55.35 -14.33 -55.94
C MET A 1 53.96 -14.96 -55.90
N GLY A 2 52.98 -14.61 -56.74
CA GLY A 2 52.98 -13.57 -57.78
C GLY A 2 52.39 -14.04 -59.11
N LYS A 3 51.09 -13.82 -59.33
CA LYS A 3 50.36 -13.81 -60.61
C LYS A 3 49.10 -12.97 -60.39
N ILE A 4 49.00 -11.75 -60.89
CA ILE A 4 48.86 -11.31 -62.31
C ILE A 4 47.40 -11.43 -62.77
N MET A 5 46.79 -10.24 -62.80
CA MET A 5 45.52 -9.87 -63.41
C MET A 5 45.54 -10.10 -64.93
N HIS A 6 44.39 -10.44 -65.52
CA HIS A 6 44.14 -10.26 -66.95
C HIS A 6 42.81 -9.55 -67.18
N VAL A 7 42.88 -8.44 -67.91
CA VAL A 7 41.73 -7.67 -68.39
C VAL A 7 41.31 -8.20 -69.76
N ILE A 8 40.01 -8.23 -70.02
CA ILE A 8 39.46 -8.24 -71.39
C ILE A 8 38.39 -7.15 -71.45
N ASP A 9 38.62 -6.13 -72.29
CA ASP A 9 37.68 -5.05 -72.62
C ASP A 9 36.99 -5.38 -73.95
N TRP A 10 35.70 -5.05 -74.08
CA TRP A 10 34.95 -5.11 -75.34
C TRP A 10 34.05 -3.88 -75.46
N LYS A 11 34.26 -3.10 -76.52
CA LYS A 11 33.52 -1.85 -76.81
C LYS A 11 32.85 -1.89 -78.18
N ALA A 12 31.79 -1.08 -78.29
CA ALA A 12 30.95 -0.84 -79.47
C ALA A 12 30.05 -2.04 -79.85
N LEU A 13 28.87 -1.86 -80.44
CA LEU A 13 28.29 -0.72 -81.19
C LEU A 13 26.90 -0.34 -80.58
N ARG A 14 26.65 0.93 -80.23
CA ARG A 14 26.09 2.05 -81.05
C ARG A 14 24.62 1.88 -81.51
N THR A 15 23.75 2.83 -81.07
CA THR A 15 22.61 3.46 -81.80
C THR A 15 21.45 2.57 -82.33
N LEU A 16 20.15 2.93 -82.42
CA LEU A 16 19.26 4.10 -82.13
C LEU A 16 17.78 3.57 -82.36
N SER A 17 16.64 4.13 -81.92
CA SER A 17 16.26 5.29 -81.07
C SER A 17 14.77 5.20 -80.64
N ARG A 18 14.35 6.07 -79.69
CA ARG A 18 12.98 6.63 -79.45
C ARG A 18 11.76 5.72 -79.16
N CYS A 19 11.05 6.11 -78.09
CA CYS A 19 9.64 5.80 -77.73
C CYS A 19 9.34 4.32 -77.36
N SER A 20 8.51 4.01 -76.36
CA SER A 20 7.59 4.83 -75.56
C SER A 20 7.48 4.38 -74.08
N LEU A 21 7.35 5.35 -73.16
CA LEU A 21 6.74 5.17 -71.83
C LEU A 21 5.21 4.92 -71.98
N PRO A 22 4.48 4.34 -70.98
CA PRO A 22 4.71 4.45 -69.54
C PRO A 22 4.66 3.10 -68.78
N ILE A 23 4.21 3.13 -67.52
CA ILE A 23 4.15 2.01 -66.56
C ILE A 23 5.54 1.53 -66.10
N VAL A 24 6.30 2.46 -65.49
CA VAL A 24 7.12 2.04 -64.35
C VAL A 24 6.13 1.70 -63.24
N LEU A 25 5.85 0.41 -63.07
CA LEU A 25 5.10 -0.07 -61.93
C LEU A 25 6.04 0.04 -60.73
N ILE A 26 6.05 1.22 -60.10
CA ILE A 26 6.73 1.43 -58.82
C ILE A 26 5.98 0.57 -57.82
N LEU A 27 6.45 -0.67 -57.67
CA LEU A 27 6.30 -1.45 -56.46
C LEU A 27 7.08 -0.73 -55.37
N LEU A 28 6.48 0.38 -54.91
CA LEU A 28 6.46 0.69 -53.51
C LEU A 28 5.74 -0.50 -52.86
N ALA A 29 6.51 -1.56 -52.64
CA ALA A 29 6.47 -2.18 -51.35
C ALA A 29 6.77 -1.06 -50.35
N THR A 30 5.71 -0.34 -49.97
CA THR A 30 5.55 0.06 -48.59
C THR A 30 5.77 -1.20 -47.80
N VAL A 31 7.03 -1.42 -47.41
CA VAL A 31 7.33 -2.07 -46.16
C VAL A 31 6.64 -1.18 -45.14
N LEU A 32 5.37 -1.50 -44.90
CA LEU A 32 4.71 -1.27 -43.64
C LEU A 32 5.52 -2.10 -42.65
N HIS A 33 6.68 -1.57 -42.27
CA HIS A 33 7.02 -1.55 -40.87
C HIS A 33 5.83 -0.87 -40.20
N SER A 34 4.86 -1.68 -39.80
CA SER A 34 4.28 -1.54 -38.49
C SER A 34 5.38 -1.83 -37.46
N ASP A 35 6.44 -1.02 -37.49
CA ASP A 35 7.04 -0.54 -36.26
C ASP A 35 5.91 0.22 -35.58
N THR A 36 5.10 -0.52 -34.82
CA THR A 36 4.50 0.02 -33.61
C THR A 36 5.66 0.25 -32.64
N ASP A 37 6.53 1.20 -33.00
CA ASP A 37 7.74 1.51 -32.27
C ASP A 37 7.31 1.88 -30.86
N GLU A 38 7.91 1.22 -29.87
CA GLU A 38 7.58 1.37 -28.45
C GLU A 38 8.15 2.68 -27.88
N SER A 39 8.05 3.74 -28.69
CA SER A 39 8.58 5.07 -28.47
C SER A 39 8.06 5.65 -27.16
N TRP A 40 8.98 5.78 -26.21
CA TRP A 40 8.75 6.41 -24.93
C TRP A 40 8.82 7.93 -25.13
N GLU A 41 7.70 8.61 -24.89
CA GLU A 41 7.69 10.05 -24.67
C GLU A 41 8.09 10.34 -23.21
N MET A 42 8.53 11.57 -22.95
CA MET A 42 9.01 11.99 -21.64
C MET A 42 8.44 13.37 -21.27
N LEU A 43 7.76 13.45 -20.14
CA LEU A 43 7.30 14.70 -19.53
C LEU A 43 8.20 15.02 -18.33
N GLU A 44 8.81 16.19 -18.32
CA GLU A 44 9.68 16.65 -17.23
C GLU A 44 8.97 17.68 -16.35
N SER A 45 9.04 17.49 -15.04
CA SER A 45 8.52 18.42 -14.01
C SER A 45 9.69 19.02 -13.20
N GLU A 46 9.43 19.59 -12.02
CA GLU A 46 10.51 20.13 -11.17
C GLU A 46 11.40 19.01 -10.61
N HIS A 47 10.79 17.97 -10.04
CA HIS A 47 11.48 16.87 -9.34
C HIS A 47 11.44 15.52 -10.08
N PHE A 48 10.65 15.38 -11.16
CA PHE A 48 10.42 14.10 -11.83
C PHE A 48 10.68 14.13 -13.35
N GLN A 49 10.95 12.95 -13.91
CA GLN A 49 10.95 12.67 -15.35
C GLN A 49 10.05 11.47 -15.60
N ILE A 50 8.93 11.68 -16.29
CA ILE A 50 7.87 10.69 -16.47
C ILE A 50 7.95 10.14 -17.88
N TYR A 51 8.40 8.91 -18.01
CA TYR A 51 8.47 8.15 -19.25
C TYR A 51 7.15 7.39 -19.46
N TYR A 52 6.50 7.64 -20.58
CA TYR A 52 5.21 7.02 -20.92
C TYR A 52 5.12 6.65 -22.40
N GLN A 53 4.29 5.68 -22.72
CA GLN A 53 3.91 5.41 -24.11
C GLN A 53 2.63 6.19 -24.46
N PRO A 54 2.53 6.76 -25.68
CA PRO A 54 1.31 7.38 -26.18
C PRO A 54 0.07 6.48 -26.04
N ASP A 55 -1.08 7.13 -25.87
CA ASP A 55 -2.38 6.52 -25.57
C ASP A 55 -2.46 5.66 -24.29
N ALA A 56 -1.39 5.44 -23.52
CA ALA A 56 -1.41 4.55 -22.36
C ALA A 56 -1.92 5.22 -21.07
N THR A 57 -1.51 6.45 -20.75
CA THR A 57 -1.86 7.18 -19.51
C THR A 57 -1.76 8.70 -19.77
N GLN A 58 -2.36 9.55 -18.91
CA GLN A 58 -2.13 11.00 -18.96
C GLN A 58 -0.90 11.32 -18.10
N PRO A 59 0.24 11.77 -18.67
CA PRO A 59 1.46 11.99 -17.90
C PRO A 59 1.36 13.18 -16.94
N GLN A 60 0.53 14.18 -17.27
CA GLN A 60 0.27 15.31 -16.38
C GLN A 60 -0.38 14.88 -15.06
N ASP A 61 -1.31 13.91 -15.08
CA ASP A 61 -1.91 13.37 -13.85
C ASP A 61 -0.88 12.73 -12.91
N ILE A 62 0.19 12.15 -13.47
CA ILE A 62 1.29 11.58 -12.69
C ILE A 62 2.18 12.69 -12.12
N ALA A 63 2.50 13.71 -12.94
CA ALA A 63 3.29 14.86 -12.51
C ALA A 63 2.60 15.62 -11.37
N ASP A 64 1.32 15.93 -11.53
CA ASP A 64 0.53 16.67 -10.54
C ASP A 64 0.46 15.91 -9.20
N ILE A 65 0.25 14.58 -9.24
CA ILE A 65 0.25 13.72 -8.03
C ILE A 65 1.64 13.65 -7.37
N ALA A 66 2.71 13.53 -8.18
CA ALA A 66 4.06 13.35 -7.68
C ALA A 66 4.62 14.65 -7.06
N GLU A 67 4.36 15.79 -7.69
CA GLU A 67 4.77 17.12 -7.19
C GLU A 67 3.92 17.59 -6.00
N ASP A 68 2.62 17.29 -5.95
CA ASP A 68 1.79 17.54 -4.75
C ASP A 68 2.32 16.77 -3.52
N PHE A 69 2.82 15.54 -3.73
CA PHE A 69 3.38 14.74 -2.65
C PHE A 69 4.83 15.11 -2.26
N TYR A 70 5.66 15.58 -3.20
CA TYR A 70 7.09 15.78 -2.98
C TYR A 70 7.44 16.65 -1.73
N PRO A 71 6.73 17.75 -1.41
CA PRO A 71 6.94 18.52 -0.18
C PRO A 71 6.80 17.71 1.13
N HIS A 72 6.02 16.62 1.14
CA HIS A 72 5.86 15.74 2.31
C HIS A 72 7.10 14.86 2.57
N LEU A 73 8.01 14.72 1.60
CA LEU A 73 9.26 13.98 1.73
C LEU A 73 10.34 14.74 2.51
N ASN A 74 10.12 16.02 2.82
CA ASN A 74 11.14 16.97 3.30
C ASN A 74 12.08 16.41 4.39
N ARG A 75 11.58 15.63 5.34
CA ARG A 75 12.37 15.04 6.44
C ARG A 75 13.08 13.72 6.10
N LEU A 76 12.66 13.01 5.04
CA LEU A 76 13.46 11.92 4.45
C LEU A 76 14.63 12.48 3.64
N ILE A 77 14.42 13.59 2.92
CA ILE A 77 15.40 14.17 1.99
C ILE A 77 16.24 15.30 2.59
N ASP A 78 16.09 15.61 3.88
CA ASP A 78 16.84 16.68 4.54
C ASP A 78 18.36 16.42 4.50
N GLY A 79 19.12 17.39 3.99
CA GLY A 79 20.55 17.26 3.71
C GLY A 79 20.91 16.32 2.54
N ILE A 80 19.96 15.93 1.68
CA ILE A 80 20.18 15.08 0.51
C ILE A 80 19.98 15.86 -0.79
N GLU A 81 20.98 15.83 -1.66
CA GLU A 81 20.84 16.31 -3.05
C GLU A 81 20.03 15.30 -3.88
N MET A 82 18.71 15.47 -3.85
CA MET A 82 17.77 14.73 -4.69
C MET A 82 17.78 15.29 -6.12
N GLY A 83 18.60 14.68 -6.98
CA GLY A 83 18.36 14.76 -8.42
C GLY A 83 17.03 14.09 -8.81
N LYS A 84 16.55 14.33 -10.04
CA LYS A 84 15.21 13.90 -10.46
C LYS A 84 14.96 12.40 -10.30
N ILE A 85 13.70 12.07 -10.03
CA ILE A 85 13.17 10.71 -9.92
C ILE A 85 12.53 10.33 -11.27
N GLU A 86 12.98 9.23 -11.86
CA GLU A 86 12.39 8.69 -13.08
C GLU A 86 11.12 7.88 -12.74
N ILE A 87 10.03 8.06 -13.48
CA ILE A 87 8.81 7.26 -13.37
C ILE A 87 8.49 6.65 -14.74
N TRP A 88 8.53 5.32 -14.83
CA TRP A 88 8.32 4.56 -16.07
C TRP A 88 6.95 3.88 -16.08
N MET A 89 6.07 4.30 -17.00
CA MET A 89 4.69 3.83 -17.09
C MET A 89 4.55 2.69 -18.11
N CYS A 90 4.71 1.44 -17.67
CA CYS A 90 4.60 0.26 -18.51
C CYS A 90 3.14 0.02 -18.95
N LYS A 91 2.92 -0.14 -20.25
CA LYS A 91 1.61 -0.35 -20.89
C LYS A 91 1.04 -1.75 -20.65
N THR A 92 1.89 -2.76 -20.43
CA THR A 92 1.53 -4.17 -20.19
C THR A 92 2.28 -4.78 -18.99
N GLN A 93 1.86 -5.97 -18.54
CA GLN A 93 2.53 -6.66 -17.42
C GLN A 93 3.88 -7.25 -17.82
N GLU A 94 4.03 -7.67 -19.08
CA GLU A 94 5.26 -8.18 -19.65
C GLU A 94 6.33 -7.07 -19.71
N GLN A 95 5.95 -5.86 -20.11
CA GLN A 95 6.83 -4.69 -20.04
C GLN A 95 7.22 -4.35 -18.59
N PHE A 96 6.29 -4.42 -17.63
CA PHE A 96 6.56 -4.18 -16.21
C PHE A 96 7.56 -5.21 -15.64
N GLN A 97 7.32 -6.51 -15.86
CA GLN A 97 8.24 -7.58 -15.46
C GLN A 97 9.60 -7.50 -16.18
N ALA A 98 9.64 -7.07 -17.44
CA ALA A 98 10.89 -6.86 -18.17
C ALA A 98 11.71 -5.71 -17.60
N ALA A 99 11.11 -4.54 -17.36
CA ALA A 99 11.77 -3.36 -16.81
C ALA A 99 12.17 -3.51 -15.33
N ALA A 100 11.47 -4.39 -14.61
CA ALA A 100 11.78 -4.76 -13.23
C ALA A 100 13.12 -5.49 -13.07
N HIS A 101 13.53 -6.30 -14.06
CA HIS A 101 14.73 -7.15 -14.03
C HIS A 101 14.83 -8.10 -12.81
N ALA A 102 13.71 -8.38 -12.13
CA ALA A 102 13.65 -9.18 -10.91
C ALA A 102 12.37 -10.06 -10.91
N PRO A 103 12.35 -11.19 -10.18
CA PRO A 103 11.14 -11.96 -9.94
C PRO A 103 10.23 -11.24 -8.94
N ILE A 104 9.54 -10.21 -9.44
CA ILE A 104 8.49 -9.51 -8.70
C ILE A 104 7.28 -10.45 -8.53
N GLN A 105 6.58 -10.31 -7.40
CA GLN A 105 5.35 -11.05 -7.10
C GLN A 105 4.25 -10.74 -8.13
N ASP A 106 3.49 -11.74 -8.56
CA ASP A 106 2.51 -11.60 -9.65
C ASP A 106 1.42 -10.52 -9.44
N TRP A 107 1.18 -10.12 -8.18
CA TRP A 107 0.18 -9.12 -7.77
C TRP A 107 0.72 -7.69 -7.65
N ALA A 108 2.03 -7.46 -7.79
CA ALA A 108 2.59 -6.12 -7.64
C ALA A 108 2.35 -5.25 -8.88
N VAL A 109 1.97 -4.00 -8.63
CA VAL A 109 1.58 -2.98 -9.62
C VAL A 109 2.58 -1.82 -9.73
N GLY A 110 3.58 -1.78 -8.84
CA GLY A 110 4.65 -0.79 -8.79
C GLY A 110 5.96 -1.43 -8.34
N CYS A 111 7.08 -0.77 -8.64
CA CYS A 111 8.40 -1.15 -8.16
C CYS A 111 9.40 0.03 -8.18
N ALA A 112 9.88 0.40 -7.00
CA ALA A 112 10.96 1.34 -6.79
C ALA A 112 12.36 0.70 -6.84
N PHE A 113 13.30 1.42 -7.45
CA PHE A 113 14.74 1.18 -7.47
C PHE A 113 15.44 2.36 -6.78
N PRO A 114 15.54 2.38 -5.43
CA PRO A 114 15.85 3.60 -4.71
C PRO A 114 17.21 4.21 -5.04
N LEU A 115 18.24 3.38 -5.20
CA LEU A 115 19.61 3.85 -5.46
C LEU A 115 19.77 4.52 -6.83
N SER A 116 18.99 4.10 -7.84
CA SER A 116 18.95 4.73 -9.16
C SER A 116 17.83 5.77 -9.32
N ARG A 117 17.06 6.05 -8.26
CA ARG A 117 15.88 6.95 -8.26
C ARG A 117 14.86 6.63 -9.36
N ARG A 118 14.67 5.36 -9.70
CA ARG A 118 13.78 4.91 -10.78
C ARG A 118 12.57 4.19 -10.20
N ILE A 119 11.37 4.58 -10.60
CA ILE A 119 10.10 3.92 -10.30
C ILE A 119 9.58 3.31 -11.60
N VAL A 120 9.04 2.09 -11.54
CA VAL A 120 8.32 1.44 -12.65
C VAL A 120 6.91 1.12 -12.17
N ILE A 121 5.88 1.45 -12.94
CA ILE A 121 4.47 1.22 -12.59
C ILE A 121 3.73 0.55 -13.74
N GLN A 122 2.92 -0.45 -13.41
CA GLN A 122 2.02 -1.14 -14.35
C GLN A 122 0.85 -0.21 -14.72
N ASN A 123 0.42 -0.25 -15.99
CA ASN A 123 -0.59 0.62 -16.59
C ASN A 123 -1.81 0.90 -15.66
N PRO A 124 -1.94 2.12 -15.11
CA PRO A 124 -3.00 2.46 -14.16
C PRO A 124 -4.41 2.31 -14.72
N ARG A 125 -4.59 2.22 -16.05
CA ARG A 125 -5.91 1.99 -16.65
C ARG A 125 -6.49 0.60 -16.36
N VAL A 126 -5.65 -0.37 -16.00
CA VAL A 126 -6.06 -1.71 -15.56
C VAL A 126 -6.59 -1.68 -14.12
N ILE A 127 -6.20 -0.66 -13.34
CA ILE A 127 -6.55 -0.51 -11.93
C ILE A 127 -7.93 0.16 -11.82
N ILE A 128 -8.85 -0.50 -11.11
CA ILE A 128 -10.25 -0.06 -11.00
C ILE A 128 -10.33 1.08 -9.97
N ASP A 129 -10.82 2.25 -10.39
CA ASP A 129 -10.78 3.54 -9.69
C ASP A 129 -9.41 4.25 -9.75
N GLN A 130 -9.08 4.65 -10.98
CA GLN A 130 -7.73 4.91 -11.47
C GLN A 130 -6.95 5.99 -10.69
N LYS A 131 -7.53 7.17 -10.42
CA LYS A 131 -6.75 8.30 -9.85
C LYS A 131 -6.40 8.13 -8.37
N PHE A 132 -7.31 7.60 -7.56
CA PHE A 132 -7.05 7.44 -6.12
C PHE A 132 -6.02 6.35 -5.85
N GLN A 133 -6.13 5.20 -6.53
CA GLN A 133 -5.19 4.10 -6.36
C GLN A 133 -3.83 4.41 -7.01
N LEU A 134 -3.79 5.10 -8.16
CA LEU A 134 -2.54 5.62 -8.72
C LEU A 134 -1.85 6.60 -7.75
N SER A 135 -2.60 7.46 -7.07
CA SER A 135 -2.03 8.34 -6.03
C SER A 135 -1.44 7.54 -4.87
N GLN A 136 -2.13 6.52 -4.36
CA GLN A 136 -1.60 5.65 -3.31
C GLN A 136 -0.30 4.95 -3.73
N ILE A 137 -0.28 4.34 -4.92
CA ILE A 137 0.89 3.64 -5.47
C ILE A 137 2.07 4.61 -5.66
N LEU A 138 1.86 5.73 -6.36
CA LEU A 138 2.92 6.73 -6.58
C LEU A 138 3.54 7.20 -5.27
N ARG A 139 2.72 7.55 -4.26
CA ARG A 139 3.24 8.02 -2.97
C ARG A 139 4.01 6.92 -2.23
N HIS A 140 3.57 5.66 -2.30
CA HIS A 140 4.29 4.51 -1.72
C HIS A 140 5.66 4.30 -2.37
N GLU A 141 5.72 4.23 -3.70
CA GLU A 141 6.98 4.08 -4.45
C GLU A 141 7.94 5.27 -4.26
N ILE A 142 7.41 6.49 -4.22
CA ILE A 142 8.22 7.70 -3.97
C ILE A 142 8.82 7.69 -2.55
N VAL A 143 8.11 7.18 -1.53
CA VAL A 143 8.71 6.97 -0.20
C VAL A 143 9.82 5.92 -0.24
N HIS A 144 9.69 4.83 -0.99
CA HIS A 144 10.81 3.87 -1.17
C HIS A 144 12.04 4.56 -1.76
N ILE A 145 11.89 5.41 -2.78
CA ILE A 145 13.01 6.17 -3.35
C ILE A 145 13.66 7.08 -2.29
N ALA A 146 12.87 7.91 -1.60
CA ALA A 146 13.39 8.85 -0.61
C ALA A 146 14.03 8.15 0.59
N PHE A 147 13.43 7.07 1.10
CA PHE A 147 13.96 6.28 2.22
C PHE A 147 15.25 5.52 1.85
N GLY A 148 15.32 4.95 0.64
CA GLY A 148 16.55 4.32 0.15
C GLY A 148 17.66 5.33 -0.16
N GLN A 149 17.32 6.55 -0.61
CA GLN A 149 18.29 7.65 -0.72
C GLN A 149 18.74 8.18 0.65
N ARG A 150 17.91 8.10 1.70
CA ARG A 150 18.33 8.39 3.09
C ARG A 150 19.27 7.34 3.66
N THR A 151 19.00 6.05 3.39
CA THR A 151 19.68 4.93 4.06
C THR A 151 20.86 4.33 3.28
N LYS A 152 20.93 4.55 1.96
CA LYS A 152 22.06 4.24 1.06
C LYS A 152 22.69 2.86 1.31
N SER A 153 23.89 2.81 1.92
CA SER A 153 24.62 1.58 2.21
C SER A 153 23.91 0.64 3.18
N THR A 154 23.04 1.17 4.04
CA THR A 154 22.29 0.40 5.04
C THR A 154 21.11 -0.34 4.41
N VAL A 155 20.58 0.10 3.25
CA VAL A 155 19.25 -0.30 2.75
C VAL A 155 19.08 -1.82 2.59
N GLY A 156 20.11 -2.53 2.13
CA GLY A 156 20.11 -3.98 1.97
C GLY A 156 20.21 -4.80 3.28
N GLY A 157 20.35 -4.14 4.42
CA GLY A 157 20.33 -4.73 5.77
C GLY A 157 19.14 -4.29 6.63
N ILE A 158 18.16 -3.58 6.04
CA ILE A 158 16.93 -3.18 6.74
C ILE A 158 15.87 -4.28 6.51
N PRO A 159 15.26 -4.84 7.58
CA PRO A 159 14.15 -5.78 7.47
C PRO A 159 13.01 -5.27 6.58
N LEU A 160 12.52 -6.13 5.67
CA LEU A 160 11.48 -5.78 4.70
C LEU A 160 10.21 -5.20 5.35
N TRP A 161 9.76 -5.77 6.48
CA TRP A 161 8.62 -5.22 7.22
C TRP A 161 8.80 -3.76 7.65
N PHE A 162 10.02 -3.31 7.92
CA PHE A 162 10.29 -1.92 8.27
C PHE A 162 10.28 -1.04 7.02
N ILE A 163 10.89 -1.49 5.92
CA ILE A 163 10.86 -0.76 4.63
C ILE A 163 9.41 -0.52 4.19
N GLU A 164 8.59 -1.57 4.21
CA GLU A 164 7.19 -1.54 3.79
C GLU A 164 6.29 -0.80 4.80
N GLY A 165 6.52 -1.00 6.10
CA GLY A 165 5.82 -0.26 7.15
C GLY A 165 6.05 1.25 7.06
N ILE A 166 7.25 1.69 6.68
CA ILE A 166 7.59 3.10 6.45
C ILE A 166 6.95 3.63 5.15
N ALA A 167 7.00 2.86 4.07
CA ALA A 167 6.38 3.23 2.80
C ALA A 167 4.87 3.46 2.94
N ILE A 168 4.15 2.54 3.58
CA ILE A 168 2.71 2.67 3.86
C ILE A 168 2.44 3.84 4.82
N TYR A 169 3.23 3.97 5.90
CA TYR A 169 2.98 4.96 6.94
C TYR A 169 3.18 6.40 6.45
N LEU A 170 4.24 6.66 5.66
CA LEU A 170 4.55 8.01 5.18
C LEU A 170 3.84 8.39 3.87
N SER A 171 3.42 7.42 3.04
CA SER A 171 2.57 7.67 1.88
C SER A 171 1.11 8.00 2.23
N GLY A 172 0.72 7.82 3.49
CA GLY A 172 -0.65 8.03 3.97
C GLY A 172 -1.65 7.11 3.28
N GLU A 173 -1.27 5.85 3.03
CA GLU A 173 -2.12 4.90 2.32
C GLU A 173 -3.41 4.59 3.11
N TRP A 174 -4.56 4.70 2.45
CA TRP A 174 -5.86 4.40 3.04
C TRP A 174 -6.27 2.98 2.66
N ALA A 175 -5.85 2.03 3.49
CA ALA A 175 -6.09 0.61 3.31
C ALA A 175 -6.97 0.04 4.46
N PRO A 176 -8.30 0.29 4.46
CA PRO A 176 -9.18 -0.15 5.55
C PRO A 176 -9.16 -1.67 5.73
N HIS A 177 -9.10 -2.43 4.63
CA HIS A 177 -9.05 -3.90 4.62
C HIS A 177 -7.91 -4.48 5.48
N ARG A 178 -6.79 -3.77 5.66
CA ARG A 178 -5.67 -4.21 6.51
C ARG A 178 -6.06 -4.27 7.99
N HIS A 179 -7.04 -3.48 8.43
CA HIS A 179 -7.58 -3.58 9.80
C HIS A 179 -8.39 -4.86 9.99
N ASP A 180 -9.14 -5.30 8.97
CA ASP A 180 -9.95 -6.52 8.99
C ASP A 180 -9.05 -7.78 8.95
N VAL A 181 -8.00 -7.77 8.11
CA VAL A 181 -6.97 -8.82 8.06
C VAL A 181 -6.26 -8.97 9.41
N MET A 182 -5.81 -7.86 10.01
CA MET A 182 -5.25 -7.88 11.37
C MET A 182 -6.24 -8.42 12.40
N PHE A 183 -7.52 -8.04 12.31
CA PHE A 183 -8.55 -8.47 13.25
C PHE A 183 -8.78 -9.99 13.20
N GLU A 184 -8.85 -10.58 12.00
CA GLU A 184 -8.97 -12.04 11.81
C GLU A 184 -7.76 -12.80 12.38
N HIS A 185 -6.54 -12.33 12.08
CA HIS A 185 -5.30 -13.01 12.48
C HIS A 185 -5.01 -12.88 13.99
N ILE A 186 -5.39 -11.77 14.64
CA ILE A 186 -5.32 -11.66 16.11
C ILE A 186 -6.28 -12.64 16.79
N LEU A 187 -7.50 -12.81 16.26
CA LEU A 187 -8.47 -13.77 16.82
C LEU A 187 -8.03 -15.23 16.65
N SER A 188 -7.44 -15.57 15.49
CA SER A 188 -6.93 -16.92 15.21
C SER A 188 -5.52 -17.19 15.73
N LYS A 189 -4.87 -16.18 16.35
CA LYS A 189 -3.49 -16.22 16.90
C LYS A 189 -2.42 -16.59 15.85
N SER A 190 -2.62 -16.09 14.64
CA SER A 190 -1.80 -16.35 13.44
C SER A 190 -1.08 -15.08 12.97
N ILE A 191 -0.58 -14.32 13.94
CA ILE A 191 0.29 -13.15 13.74
C ILE A 191 1.73 -13.63 13.53
N ILE A 192 2.44 -12.99 12.60
CA ILE A 192 3.81 -13.38 12.23
C ILE A 192 4.82 -12.58 13.09
N PRO A 193 5.86 -13.21 13.66
CA PRO A 193 6.98 -12.49 14.25
C PRO A 193 7.66 -11.57 13.24
N LEU A 194 8.00 -10.34 13.64
CA LEU A 194 8.65 -9.38 12.75
C LEU A 194 10.03 -9.88 12.26
N ALA A 195 10.67 -10.79 13.02
CA ALA A 195 11.87 -11.49 12.60
C ALA A 195 11.67 -12.32 11.31
N ASP A 196 10.54 -13.03 11.18
CA ASP A 196 10.23 -13.88 10.02
C ASP A 196 9.88 -13.06 8.76
N LEU A 197 9.52 -11.79 8.94
CA LEU A 197 9.27 -10.80 7.88
C LEU A 197 10.51 -9.97 7.49
N THR A 198 11.72 -10.44 7.84
CA THR A 198 12.98 -9.72 7.57
C THR A 198 13.40 -9.79 6.09
N GLU A 199 13.42 -10.98 5.49
CA GLU A 199 13.99 -11.18 4.14
C GLU A 199 12.92 -11.19 3.02
N ARG A 200 11.70 -11.64 3.34
CA ARG A 200 10.60 -11.81 2.38
C ARG A 200 9.27 -11.90 3.10
N PHE A 201 8.18 -11.59 2.40
CA PHE A 201 6.82 -11.85 2.88
C PHE A 201 6.31 -13.24 2.45
N PRO A 202 5.29 -13.81 3.13
CA PRO A 202 4.75 -15.11 2.79
C PRO A 202 4.00 -15.11 1.45
N SER A 203 3.88 -16.31 0.85
CA SER A 203 3.07 -16.58 -0.34
C SER A 203 2.11 -17.74 -0.04
N PRO A 204 0.86 -17.77 -0.56
CA PRO A 204 0.26 -16.87 -1.55
C PRO A 204 -0.12 -15.48 -1.00
N GLU A 205 -0.59 -14.61 -1.88
CA GLU A 205 -0.97 -13.19 -1.67
C GLU A 205 -1.55 -12.85 -0.30
N ARG A 206 -2.52 -13.61 0.23
CA ARG A 206 -3.15 -13.35 1.53
C ARG A 206 -2.15 -13.31 2.70
N GLY A 207 -1.05 -14.07 2.61
CA GLY A 207 0.05 -14.02 3.58
C GLY A 207 0.89 -12.75 3.46
N ALA A 208 1.08 -12.23 2.25
CA ALA A 208 1.71 -10.93 2.04
C ALA A 208 0.81 -9.78 2.50
N GLN A 209 -0.51 -9.83 2.24
CA GLN A 209 -1.48 -8.84 2.74
C GLN A 209 -1.44 -8.70 4.27
N LEU A 210 -1.29 -9.82 5.00
CA LEU A 210 -1.07 -9.80 6.44
C LEU A 210 0.27 -9.13 6.79
N ALA A 211 1.37 -9.54 6.15
CA ALA A 211 2.69 -8.97 6.43
C ALA A 211 2.73 -7.45 6.21
N TYR A 212 2.07 -6.92 5.16
CA TYR A 212 1.87 -5.47 4.96
C TYR A 212 1.06 -4.82 6.09
N ALA A 213 0.00 -5.47 6.56
CA ALA A 213 -0.83 -4.97 7.64
C ALA A 213 -0.09 -4.95 8.98
N GLU A 214 0.71 -5.98 9.27
CA GLU A 214 1.59 -6.09 10.43
C GLU A 214 2.72 -5.05 10.39
N SER A 215 3.36 -4.87 9.23
CA SER A 215 4.39 -3.87 8.95
C SER A 215 3.93 -2.45 9.30
N LEU A 216 2.77 -2.03 8.75
CA LEU A 216 2.14 -0.76 9.11
C LEU A 216 1.80 -0.70 10.61
N ASN A 217 1.26 -1.79 11.17
CA ASN A 217 0.83 -1.80 12.57
C ASN A 217 2.01 -1.65 13.55
N ALA A 218 3.16 -2.23 13.24
CA ALA A 218 4.40 -2.11 14.00
C ALA A 218 4.92 -0.67 13.98
N VAL A 219 5.06 -0.06 12.79
CA VAL A 219 5.52 1.34 12.65
C VAL A 219 4.52 2.32 13.29
N ALA A 220 3.22 2.15 13.08
CA ALA A 220 2.19 2.97 13.72
C ALA A 220 2.14 2.78 15.25
N TRP A 221 2.47 1.59 15.76
CA TRP A 221 2.56 1.33 17.19
C TRP A 221 3.81 1.95 17.84
N LEU A 222 4.97 1.90 17.16
CA LEU A 222 6.17 2.66 17.55
C LEU A 222 5.85 4.15 17.75
N VAL A 223 5.23 4.78 16.74
CA VAL A 223 4.82 6.20 16.82
C VAL A 223 3.80 6.43 17.95
N LYS A 224 2.89 5.46 18.20
CA LYS A 224 1.90 5.56 19.28
C LYS A 224 2.50 5.50 20.69
N ILE A 225 3.58 4.74 20.91
CA ILE A 225 4.20 4.58 22.25
C ILE A 225 5.36 5.54 22.50
N ALA A 226 6.12 5.92 21.47
CA ALA A 226 7.35 6.70 21.58
C ALA A 226 7.28 8.09 20.92
N GLY A 227 6.22 8.37 20.14
CA GLY A 227 6.06 9.59 19.37
C GLY A 227 6.75 9.56 18.01
N ALA A 228 6.32 10.44 17.09
CA ALA A 228 6.84 10.49 15.73
C ALA A 228 8.33 10.84 15.66
N GLU A 229 8.81 11.70 16.58
CA GLU A 229 10.23 12.06 16.68
C GLU A 229 11.14 10.85 16.93
N LYS A 230 10.67 9.84 17.67
CA LYS A 230 11.45 8.60 17.88
C LYS A 230 11.47 7.67 16.67
N LEU A 231 10.47 7.75 15.78
CA LEU A 231 10.58 7.13 14.47
C LEU A 231 11.61 7.85 13.59
N TRP A 232 11.60 9.19 13.57
CA TRP A 232 12.60 9.96 12.82
C TRP A 232 14.03 9.74 13.33
N GLU A 233 14.23 9.60 14.64
CA GLU A 233 15.52 9.26 15.24
C GLU A 233 16.04 7.89 14.78
N VAL A 234 15.17 6.88 14.64
CA VAL A 234 15.53 5.59 14.01
C VAL A 234 15.96 5.78 12.55
N ILE A 235 15.17 6.52 11.76
CA ILE A 235 15.47 6.79 10.34
C ILE A 235 16.81 7.52 10.17
N ASP A 236 17.11 8.47 11.04
CA ASP A 236 18.38 9.21 11.06
C ASP A 236 19.57 8.33 11.47
N LEU A 237 19.37 7.33 12.34
CA LEU A 237 20.42 6.38 12.71
C LEU A 237 20.70 5.38 11.57
N LEU A 238 19.66 4.91 10.86
CA LEU A 238 19.81 4.11 9.64
C LEU A 238 20.57 4.87 8.55
N GLY A 239 20.27 6.16 8.36
CA GLY A 239 20.98 7.06 7.43
C GLY A 239 22.42 7.38 7.83
N LYS A 240 22.78 7.20 9.10
CA LYS A 240 24.17 7.28 9.62
C LYS A 240 24.95 5.96 9.50
N GLY A 241 24.33 4.89 8.98
CA GLY A 241 24.98 3.59 8.81
C GLY A 241 24.77 2.58 9.93
N HIS A 242 23.88 2.84 10.91
CA HIS A 242 23.53 1.86 11.93
C HIS A 242 22.52 0.84 11.40
N ASP A 243 22.60 -0.40 11.88
CA ASP A 243 21.56 -1.41 11.65
C ASP A 243 20.27 -1.08 12.44
N LEU A 244 19.13 -1.66 12.02
CA LEU A 244 17.83 -1.36 12.63
C LEU A 244 17.78 -1.72 14.13
N ASN A 245 18.48 -2.76 14.57
CA ASN A 245 18.49 -3.18 15.98
C ASN A 245 19.27 -2.20 16.85
N THR A 246 20.42 -1.70 16.36
CA THR A 246 21.17 -0.62 16.99
C THR A 246 20.38 0.70 16.97
N ALA A 247 19.68 1.01 15.88
CA ALA A 247 18.85 2.21 15.76
C ALA A 247 17.71 2.20 16.78
N TYR A 248 16.99 1.09 16.92
CA TYR A 248 15.94 0.90 17.95
C TYR A 248 16.51 1.01 19.37
N LYS A 249 17.64 0.35 19.66
CA LYS A 249 18.29 0.39 20.98
C LYS A 249 18.66 1.81 21.41
N GLN A 250 19.17 2.63 20.49
CA GLN A 250 19.51 4.02 20.79
C GLN A 250 18.26 4.91 20.90
N ALA A 251 17.33 4.81 19.94
CA ALA A 251 16.18 5.70 19.89
C ALA A 251 15.14 5.44 20.99
N ILE A 252 14.77 4.18 21.22
CA ILE A 252 13.69 3.81 22.17
C ILE A 252 14.14 2.97 23.38
N GLY A 253 15.42 2.60 23.46
CA GLY A 253 15.96 1.81 24.56
C GLY A 253 15.61 0.30 24.53
N TRP A 254 14.94 -0.16 23.47
CA TRP A 254 14.56 -1.56 23.25
C TRP A 254 15.28 -2.13 22.03
N ASP A 255 15.52 -3.44 22.04
CA ASP A 255 15.95 -4.16 20.85
C ASP A 255 14.76 -4.70 20.04
N LEU A 256 15.00 -5.14 18.81
CA LEU A 256 13.91 -5.57 17.91
C LEU A 256 13.13 -6.77 18.47
N ALA A 257 13.76 -7.68 19.20
CA ALA A 257 13.09 -8.81 19.84
C ALA A 257 12.17 -8.36 21.00
N THR A 258 12.63 -7.40 21.81
CA THR A 258 11.83 -6.78 22.87
C THR A 258 10.65 -5.99 22.28
N PHE A 259 10.90 -5.23 21.21
CA PHE A 259 9.89 -4.46 20.51
C PHE A 259 8.81 -5.36 19.87
N ASP A 260 9.20 -6.43 19.18
CA ASP A 260 8.27 -7.41 18.60
C ASP A 260 7.41 -8.08 19.68
N ALA A 261 8.02 -8.54 20.78
CA ALA A 261 7.30 -9.17 21.89
C ALA A 261 6.27 -8.22 22.55
N GLU A 262 6.64 -6.97 22.84
CA GLU A 262 5.71 -5.98 23.40
C GLU A 262 4.67 -5.50 22.37
N TRP A 263 5.02 -5.41 21.09
CA TRP A 263 4.10 -5.12 20.00
C TRP A 263 3.00 -6.18 19.90
N GLN A 264 3.38 -7.47 19.81
CA GLN A 264 2.44 -8.59 19.80
C GLN A 264 1.59 -8.64 21.07
N ALA A 265 2.20 -8.45 22.25
CA ALA A 265 1.47 -8.36 23.52
C ALA A 265 0.43 -7.22 23.52
N SER A 266 0.73 -6.09 22.84
CA SER A 266 -0.19 -4.96 22.69
C SER A 266 -1.37 -5.26 21.76
N LEU A 267 -1.20 -6.12 20.72
CA LEU A 267 -2.27 -6.44 19.76
C LEU A 267 -3.49 -7.03 20.48
N SER A 268 -3.26 -8.00 21.37
CA SER A 268 -4.33 -8.62 22.17
C SER A 268 -5.14 -7.56 22.94
N LYS A 269 -4.48 -6.68 23.69
CA LYS A 269 -5.10 -5.61 24.49
C LYS A 269 -5.85 -4.58 23.63
N ARG A 270 -5.31 -4.25 22.45
CA ARG A 270 -5.92 -3.29 21.51
C ARG A 270 -7.17 -3.84 20.83
N TYR A 271 -7.15 -5.10 20.40
CA TYR A 271 -8.20 -5.68 19.56
C TYR A 271 -9.23 -6.52 20.34
N TYR A 272 -8.97 -6.91 21.60
CA TYR A 272 -9.95 -7.62 22.45
C TYR A 272 -11.26 -6.83 22.63
N TRP A 273 -11.17 -5.52 22.87
CA TRP A 273 -12.35 -4.65 22.93
C TRP A 273 -13.05 -4.52 21.58
N ALA A 274 -12.29 -4.37 20.49
CA ALA A 274 -12.85 -4.37 19.14
C ALA A 274 -13.63 -5.67 18.86
N ALA A 275 -13.14 -6.82 19.34
CA ALA A 275 -13.80 -8.11 19.16
C ALA A 275 -15.06 -8.29 20.01
N LEU A 276 -15.13 -7.67 21.20
CA LEU A 276 -16.35 -7.63 22.00
C LEU A 276 -17.45 -6.75 21.38
N PHE A 277 -17.09 -5.71 20.62
CA PHE A 277 -18.04 -4.81 19.97
C PHE A 277 -18.39 -5.19 18.52
N SER A 278 -17.45 -5.77 17.75
CA SER A 278 -17.72 -6.20 16.37
C SER A 278 -18.64 -7.43 16.31
N ASN A 279 -18.66 -8.24 17.38
CA ASN A 279 -19.59 -9.36 17.53
C ASN A 279 -21.00 -8.87 17.93
N SER A 280 -21.58 -8.05 17.05
CA SER A 280 -22.83 -7.30 17.19
C SER A 280 -23.95 -8.11 17.83
N TYR A 281 -24.17 -9.36 17.40
CA TYR A 281 -25.22 -10.23 17.94
C TYR A 281 -25.02 -10.62 19.41
N LEU A 282 -23.77 -10.80 19.88
CA LEU A 282 -23.48 -11.10 21.28
C LEU A 282 -23.58 -9.83 22.15
N PHE A 283 -23.12 -8.69 21.63
CA PHE A 283 -23.23 -7.40 22.33
C PHE A 283 -24.69 -6.96 22.47
N TRP A 284 -25.44 -6.81 21.38
CA TRP A 284 -26.85 -6.44 21.40
C TRP A 284 -27.74 -7.53 22.03
N GLY A 285 -27.40 -8.81 21.86
CA GLY A 285 -28.11 -9.93 22.49
C GLY A 285 -27.97 -9.94 24.01
N SER A 286 -26.75 -9.74 24.54
CA SER A 286 -26.53 -9.64 25.99
C SER A 286 -27.10 -8.35 26.59
N LEU A 287 -26.99 -7.22 25.90
CA LEU A 287 -27.63 -5.96 26.30
C LEU A 287 -29.17 -6.10 26.32
N GLY A 288 -29.75 -6.73 25.30
CA GLY A 288 -31.17 -7.07 25.23
C GLY A 288 -31.61 -8.00 26.37
N LEU A 289 -30.81 -9.02 26.68
CA LEU A 289 -31.06 -9.91 27.83
C LEU A 289 -31.05 -9.14 29.15
N VAL A 290 -30.11 -8.21 29.35
CA VAL A 290 -30.07 -7.33 30.52
C VAL A 290 -31.33 -6.46 30.60
N PHE A 291 -31.76 -5.83 29.51
CA PHE A 291 -33.02 -5.07 29.47
C PHE A 291 -34.24 -5.95 29.79
N ILE A 292 -34.32 -7.17 29.25
CA ILE A 292 -35.39 -8.13 29.55
C ILE A 292 -35.37 -8.51 31.04
N LEU A 293 -34.21 -8.83 31.63
CA LEU A 293 -34.10 -9.18 33.05
C LEU A 293 -34.43 -8.01 33.98
N VAL A 294 -34.04 -6.78 33.63
CA VAL A 294 -34.41 -5.55 34.35
C VAL A 294 -35.91 -5.29 34.23
N TYR A 295 -36.50 -5.42 33.04
CA TYR A 295 -37.94 -5.29 32.82
C TYR A 295 -38.73 -6.34 33.62
N LEU A 296 -38.33 -7.61 33.59
CA LEU A 296 -38.98 -8.68 34.35
C LEU A 296 -38.88 -8.43 35.87
N ARG A 297 -37.72 -8.03 36.39
CA ARG A 297 -37.56 -7.64 37.81
C ARG A 297 -38.42 -6.41 38.17
N ARG A 298 -38.51 -5.40 37.30
CA ARG A 298 -39.37 -4.23 37.49
C ARG A 298 -40.85 -4.62 37.50
N ARG A 299 -41.29 -5.46 36.54
CA ARG A 299 -42.66 -5.98 36.43
C ARG A 299 -43.05 -6.83 37.64
N GLN A 300 -42.15 -7.67 38.15
CA GLN A 300 -42.35 -8.43 39.39
C GLN A 300 -42.46 -7.52 40.62
N ARG A 301 -41.60 -6.51 40.76
CA ARG A 301 -41.69 -5.52 41.85
C ARG A 301 -43.00 -4.73 41.82
N ILE A 302 -43.45 -4.30 40.64
CA ILE A 302 -44.72 -3.58 40.47
C ILE A 302 -45.91 -4.48 40.83
N ARG A 303 -45.97 -5.71 40.32
CA ARG A 303 -47.04 -6.68 40.68
C ARG A 303 -47.11 -6.95 42.17
N ARG A 304 -45.96 -7.11 42.86
CA ARG A 304 -45.93 -7.29 44.32
C ARG A 304 -46.45 -6.07 45.09
N ARG A 305 -46.21 -4.85 44.60
CA ARG A 305 -46.77 -3.62 45.19
C ARG A 305 -48.28 -3.50 44.97
N LEU A 306 -48.79 -3.87 43.79
CA LEU A 306 -50.23 -3.82 43.51
C LEU A 306 -51.01 -4.79 44.41
N VAL A 307 -50.57 -6.05 44.54
CA VAL A 307 -51.21 -7.04 45.43
C VAL A 307 -51.14 -6.62 46.91
N GLU A 308 -50.08 -5.91 47.31
CA GLU A 308 -49.96 -5.36 48.67
C GLU A 308 -50.93 -4.17 48.88
N LEU A 309 -51.11 -3.30 47.89
CA LEU A 309 -52.09 -2.22 47.94
C LEU A 309 -53.54 -2.74 47.92
N GLU A 310 -53.87 -3.68 47.03
CA GLU A 310 -55.17 -4.37 46.99
C GLU A 310 -55.49 -5.04 48.35
N ARG A 311 -54.47 -5.59 49.03
CA ARG A 311 -54.60 -6.15 50.37
C ARG A 311 -54.80 -5.10 51.47
N GLN A 312 -54.21 -3.92 51.32
CA GLN A 312 -54.39 -2.81 52.26
C GLN A 312 -55.76 -2.14 52.07
N GLU A 313 -56.18 -1.90 50.83
CA GLU A 313 -57.52 -1.42 50.49
C GLU A 313 -58.61 -2.38 50.98
N SER A 314 -58.46 -3.70 50.76
CA SER A 314 -59.40 -4.71 51.28
C SER A 314 -59.32 -4.96 52.80
N GLN A 315 -58.37 -4.34 53.51
CA GLN A 315 -58.34 -4.29 54.98
C GLN A 315 -58.84 -2.95 55.54
N VAL A 316 -58.95 -1.91 54.70
CA VAL A 316 -59.37 -0.55 55.07
C VAL A 316 -60.70 -0.19 54.40
N ASP A 317 -61.70 -1.07 54.55
CA ASP A 317 -63.09 -0.59 54.64
C ASP A 317 -64.04 -1.41 55.57
N PRO A 318 -63.85 -1.35 56.90
CA PRO A 318 -64.91 -1.59 57.87
C PRO A 318 -65.73 -0.32 58.18
N PHE A 319 -65.42 0.83 57.58
CA PHE A 319 -65.88 2.14 58.06
C PHE A 319 -67.13 2.64 57.34
N PHE A 320 -67.31 2.32 56.06
CA PHE A 320 -68.50 2.69 55.28
C PHE A 320 -69.61 1.61 55.27
N THR A 321 -69.44 0.51 56.03
CA THR A 321 -70.42 -0.60 56.09
C THR A 321 -71.36 -0.56 57.30
N GLN A 322 -71.27 0.46 58.18
CA GLN A 322 -72.17 0.64 59.33
C GLN A 322 -72.81 2.04 59.40
N ASP A 323 -73.54 2.44 58.36
CA ASP A 323 -74.40 3.64 58.45
C ASP A 323 -75.65 3.57 57.54
N ASN A 324 -76.43 2.48 57.66
CA ASN A 324 -77.77 2.39 57.04
C ASN A 324 -78.72 1.39 57.75
N GLN A 325 -78.94 1.58 59.05
CA GLN A 325 -80.08 0.99 59.78
C GLN A 325 -80.66 2.02 60.75
N GLY A 326 -81.74 2.68 60.34
CA GLY A 326 -82.53 3.66 61.11
C GLY A 326 -83.95 3.74 60.57
#